data_AF-A0A3D3PV01-F1
#
_entry.id   AF-A0A3D3PV01-F1
#
_cell.length_a   1.000
_cell.length_b   1.000
_cell.length_c   1.000
_cell.angle_alpha   90.00
_cell.angle_beta   90.00
_cell.angle_gamma   90.00
#
_symmetry.space_group_name_H-M   'P 1'
#
loop_
_entity.id
_entity.type
_entity.pdbx_description
1 polymer ?
#
loop_
_entity_poly.entity_id
_entity_poly.type
_entity_poly.pdbx_seq_one_letter_code
_entity_poly.pdbx_strand_id
1 'polypeptide(L)'
;MALSPDGRFAGILVASSGGRVQLAVMDLASMTPKAVSGFSDADIGEFHWVNNDRLVFSMTDRQVATGDIRYYPGLFAVNRDGSNMRTLVDRSPYAQFTTGTAITSKVLPGDTYFADIDRANTSDDVFVTEAVRSNVFDLKALNLLRLNTKTGRTTEFERPGNSVDWIIDQTGTP
;
A
#
# COMPACT_ATOMS: atom_id res chain seq x y z
N MET A 1 -14.09 -5.54 4.39
CA MET A 1 -14.83 -4.61 3.50
C MET A 1 -14.66 -3.21 4.07
N ALA A 2 -14.63 -2.19 3.22
CA ALA A 2 -14.62 -0.79 3.61
C ALA A 2 -15.35 0.06 2.57
N LEU A 3 -16.04 1.12 3.01
CA LEU A 3 -16.72 2.06 2.12
C LEU A 3 -15.76 3.14 1.62
N SER A 4 -15.99 3.64 0.40
CA SER A 4 -15.36 4.86 -0.07
C SER A 4 -15.74 6.03 0.86
N PRO A 5 -14.93 7.11 0.92
CA PRO A 5 -15.22 8.25 1.79
C PRO A 5 -16.61 8.87 1.57
N ASP A 6 -17.11 8.89 0.33
CA ASP A 6 -18.46 9.34 -0.01
C ASP A 6 -19.58 8.30 0.17
N GLY A 7 -19.24 7.08 0.58
CA GLY A 7 -20.18 5.98 0.80
C GLY A 7 -20.81 5.40 -0.47
N ARG A 8 -20.39 5.80 -1.67
CA ARG A 8 -20.97 5.31 -2.93
C ARG A 8 -20.47 3.92 -3.33
N PHE A 9 -19.23 3.59 -2.97
CA PHE A 9 -18.58 2.34 -3.34
C PHE A 9 -18.18 1.53 -2.12
N ALA A 10 -18.17 0.21 -2.26
CA ALA A 10 -17.58 -0.70 -1.29
C ALA A 10 -16.38 -1.43 -1.89
N GLY A 11 -15.26 -1.41 -1.19
CA GLY A 11 -14.11 -2.28 -1.43
C GLY A 11 -14.29 -3.59 -0.66
N ILE A 12 -14.03 -4.72 -1.33
CA ILE A 12 -14.30 -6.07 -0.80
C ILE A 12 -13.16 -7.00 -1.21
N LEU A 13 -12.70 -7.82 -0.25
CA LEU A 13 -11.82 -8.94 -0.56
C LEU A 13 -12.66 -10.17 -0.88
N VAL A 14 -12.43 -10.77 -2.04
CA VAL A 14 -13.22 -11.89 -2.55
C VAL A 14 -12.31 -13.05 -2.94
N ALA A 15 -12.77 -14.28 -2.76
CA ALA A 15 -12.06 -15.44 -3.28
C ALA A 15 -12.23 -15.52 -4.81
N SER A 16 -11.13 -15.73 -5.51
CA SER A 16 -11.12 -16.06 -6.93
C SER A 16 -11.32 -17.55 -7.15
N SER A 17 -11.65 -17.94 -8.38
CA SER A 17 -11.77 -19.36 -8.77
C SER A 17 -10.48 -20.16 -8.56
N GLY A 18 -9.32 -19.50 -8.56
CA GLY A 18 -8.02 -20.12 -8.29
C GLY A 18 -7.68 -20.26 -6.80
N GLY A 19 -8.63 -19.96 -5.90
CA GLY A 19 -8.41 -20.03 -4.45
C GLY A 19 -7.55 -18.90 -3.88
N ARG A 20 -7.29 -17.84 -4.67
CA ARG A 20 -6.58 -16.62 -4.25
C ARG A 20 -7.54 -15.51 -3.87
N VAL A 21 -7.13 -14.63 -2.96
CA VAL A 21 -7.91 -13.44 -2.56
C VAL A 21 -7.62 -12.26 -3.49
N GLN A 22 -8.69 -11.69 -4.04
CA GLN A 22 -8.67 -10.54 -4.94
C GLN A 22 -9.41 -9.35 -4.31
N LEU A 23 -9.12 -8.16 -4.82
CA LEU A 23 -9.79 -6.92 -4.45
C LEU A 23 -10.83 -6.61 -5.52
N ALA A 24 -12.07 -6.45 -5.07
CA ALA A 24 -13.18 -6.00 -5.89
C ALA A 24 -13.76 -4.69 -5.35
N VAL A 25 -14.32 -3.89 -6.25
CA VAL A 25 -15.10 -2.70 -5.93
C VAL A 25 -16.52 -2.88 -6.43
N MET A 26 -17.49 -2.48 -5.61
CA MET A 26 -18.91 -2.53 -5.94
C MET A 26 -19.51 -1.12 -5.84
N ASP A 27 -20.21 -0.68 -6.89
CA ASP A 27 -21.11 0.47 -6.79
C ASP A 27 -22.35 0.05 -5.99
N LEU A 28 -22.65 0.74 -4.89
CA LEU A 28 -23.74 0.37 -4.00
C LEU A 28 -25.12 0.65 -4.59
N ALA A 29 -25.22 1.50 -5.62
CA ALA A 29 -26.49 1.73 -6.31
C ALA A 29 -26.84 0.57 -7.25
N SER A 30 -25.85 0.01 -7.95
CA SER A 30 -26.06 -1.11 -8.88
C SER A 30 -25.82 -2.48 -8.27
N MET A 31 -25.22 -2.54 -7.07
CA MET A 31 -24.83 -3.77 -6.36
C MET A 31 -24.01 -4.73 -7.23
N THR A 32 -23.23 -4.18 -8.16
CA THR A 32 -22.42 -4.95 -9.12
C THR A 32 -20.94 -4.90 -8.73
N PRO A 33 -20.37 -5.98 -8.19
CA PRO A 33 -18.94 -6.04 -7.88
C PRO A 33 -18.10 -6.25 -9.15
N LYS A 34 -16.94 -5.59 -9.19
CA LYS A 34 -15.93 -5.73 -10.24
C LYS A 34 -14.58 -6.01 -9.58
N ALA A 35 -13.89 -7.08 -9.98
CA ALA A 35 -12.50 -7.28 -9.59
C ALA A 35 -11.61 -6.17 -10.19
N VAL A 36 -10.83 -5.51 -9.35
CA VAL A 36 -9.93 -4.40 -9.73
C VAL A 36 -8.47 -4.76 -9.56
N SER A 37 -8.16 -5.76 -8.74
CA SER A 37 -6.80 -6.27 -8.55
C SER A 37 -6.80 -7.72 -8.07
N GLY A 38 -5.84 -8.50 -8.54
CA GLY A 38 -5.70 -9.91 -8.20
C GLY A 38 -4.44 -10.51 -8.80
N PHE A 39 -3.88 -11.52 -8.13
CA PHE A 39 -2.63 -12.17 -8.52
C PHE A 39 -2.82 -13.68 -8.48
N SER A 40 -2.06 -14.42 -9.31
CA SER A 40 -2.14 -15.88 -9.38
C SER A 40 -1.35 -16.58 -8.27
N ASP A 41 -0.33 -15.92 -7.74
CA ASP A 41 0.69 -16.47 -6.85
C ASP A 41 0.65 -15.88 -5.44
N ALA A 42 -0.27 -14.95 -5.16
CA ALA A 42 -0.40 -14.31 -3.87
C ALA A 42 -1.81 -13.76 -3.65
N ASP A 43 -2.10 -13.44 -2.39
CA ASP A 43 -3.38 -12.96 -1.91
C ASP A 43 -3.30 -11.46 -1.62
N ILE A 44 -4.40 -10.74 -1.82
CA ILE A 44 -4.51 -9.39 -1.26
C ILE A 44 -4.75 -9.50 0.25
N GLY A 45 -3.88 -8.83 1.01
CA GLY A 45 -3.86 -8.87 2.47
C GLY A 45 -4.87 -7.90 3.07
N GLU A 46 -4.53 -6.62 3.01
CA GLU A 46 -5.33 -5.48 3.47
C GLU A 46 -5.43 -4.42 2.37
N PHE A 47 -6.42 -3.54 2.48
CA PHE A 47 -6.61 -2.43 1.56
C PHE A 47 -7.24 -1.24 2.27
N HIS A 48 -7.02 -0.05 1.71
CA HIS A 48 -7.55 1.21 2.22
C HIS A 48 -7.99 2.09 1.05
N TRP A 49 -9.11 2.81 1.22
CA TRP A 49 -9.47 3.90 0.31
C TRP A 49 -8.60 5.11 0.61
N VAL A 50 -7.91 5.62 -0.41
CA VAL A 50 -7.13 6.86 -0.31
C VAL A 50 -8.06 8.06 -0.51
N ASN A 51 -8.92 7.96 -1.52
CA ASN A 51 -9.98 8.92 -1.82
C ASN A 51 -11.13 8.19 -2.53
N ASN A 52 -12.12 8.91 -3.08
CA ASN A 52 -13.28 8.28 -3.73
C ASN A 52 -12.93 7.49 -5.01
N ASP A 53 -11.74 7.65 -5.57
CA ASP A 53 -11.32 6.96 -6.80
C ASP A 53 -10.16 5.99 -6.60
N ARG A 54 -9.33 6.17 -5.57
CA ARG A 54 -8.04 5.48 -5.42
C ARG A 54 -8.03 4.57 -4.20
N LEU A 55 -7.49 3.36 -4.36
CA LEU A 55 -7.22 2.42 -3.27
C LEU A 55 -5.73 2.09 -3.20
N VAL A 56 -5.25 1.85 -1.98
CA VAL A 56 -3.97 1.16 -1.73
C VAL A 56 -4.23 -0.22 -1.16
N PHE A 57 -3.34 -1.17 -1.42
CA PHE A 57 -3.42 -2.52 -0.87
C PHE A 57 -2.03 -3.14 -0.72
N SER A 58 -1.91 -4.05 0.23
CA SER A 58 -0.71 -4.90 0.40
C SER A 58 -1.02 -6.34 0.01
N MET A 59 0.03 -7.12 -0.18
CA MET A 59 -0.08 -8.54 -0.52
C MET A 59 0.34 -9.41 0.66
N THR A 60 -0.18 -10.61 0.69
CA THR A 60 0.19 -11.67 1.62
C THR A 60 0.17 -13.01 0.88
N ASP A 61 0.61 -14.09 1.51
CA ASP A 61 0.42 -15.43 0.98
C ASP A 61 -0.23 -16.28 2.08
N ARG A 62 -1.52 -16.56 1.92
CA ARG A 62 -2.31 -17.31 2.91
C ARG A 62 -2.13 -18.82 2.75
N GLN A 63 -1.37 -19.27 1.76
CA GLN A 63 -1.15 -20.69 1.48
C GLN A 63 0.15 -21.23 2.09
N VAL A 64 0.98 -20.37 2.67
CA VAL A 64 2.23 -20.75 3.36
C VAL A 64 2.13 -20.47 4.85
N ALA A 65 2.90 -21.21 5.64
CA ALA A 65 3.05 -20.92 7.06
C ALA A 65 3.82 -19.59 7.25
N THR A 66 3.59 -18.89 8.36
CA THR A 66 4.24 -17.59 8.63
C THR A 66 5.78 -17.64 8.55
N GLY A 67 6.39 -18.77 8.94
CA GLY A 67 7.84 -18.97 8.87
C GLY A 67 8.39 -19.15 7.46
N ASP A 68 7.53 -19.42 6.48
CA ASP A 68 7.89 -19.66 5.08
C ASP A 68 7.60 -18.44 4.19
N ILE A 69 7.16 -17.31 4.75
CA ILE A 69 6.94 -16.06 4.01
C ILE A 69 8.30 -15.52 3.54
N ARG A 70 8.48 -15.41 2.22
CA ARG A 70 9.74 -14.97 1.59
C ARG A 70 9.73 -13.57 1.02
N TYR A 71 8.55 -12.95 0.98
CA TYR A 71 8.36 -11.64 0.37
C TYR A 71 7.81 -10.66 1.39
N TYR A 72 8.26 -9.42 1.29
CA TYR A 72 7.60 -8.32 1.98
C TYR A 72 6.16 -8.15 1.46
N PRO A 73 5.26 -7.57 2.26
CA PRO A 73 3.89 -7.32 1.82
C PRO A 73 3.82 -6.42 0.58
N GLY A 74 4.77 -5.49 0.46
CA GLY A 74 4.74 -4.42 -0.52
C GLY A 74 3.54 -3.50 -0.32
N LEU A 75 3.42 -2.53 -1.23
CA LEU A 75 2.31 -1.60 -1.26
C LEU A 75 2.03 -1.26 -2.71
N PHE A 76 0.77 -1.33 -3.09
CA PHE A 76 0.30 -1.11 -4.44
C PHE A 76 -0.87 -0.15 -4.40
N ALA A 77 -1.12 0.51 -5.53
CA ALA A 77 -2.25 1.40 -5.66
C ALA A 77 -2.96 1.22 -7.00
N VAL A 78 -4.29 1.30 -6.98
CA VAL A 78 -5.15 1.11 -8.15
C VAL A 78 -6.36 2.03 -8.05
N ASN A 79 -6.89 2.45 -9.19
CA ASN A 79 -8.19 3.12 -9.21
C ASN A 79 -9.33 2.12 -8.99
N ARG A 80 -10.47 2.62 -8.52
CA ARG A 80 -11.68 1.83 -8.24
C ARG A 80 -12.26 1.11 -9.44
N ASP A 81 -11.86 1.51 -10.64
CA ASP A 81 -12.24 0.89 -11.91
C ASP A 81 -11.21 -0.14 -12.41
N GLY A 82 -10.11 -0.34 -11.67
CA GLY A 82 -8.98 -1.21 -12.04
C GLY A 82 -7.89 -0.54 -12.86
N SER A 83 -8.04 0.74 -13.23
CA SER A 83 -7.03 1.48 -13.99
C SER A 83 -5.89 2.00 -13.10
N ASN A 84 -4.84 2.51 -13.73
CA ASN A 84 -3.71 3.20 -13.07
C ASN A 84 -3.03 2.38 -11.96
N MET A 85 -2.93 1.06 -12.14
CA MET A 85 -2.19 0.18 -11.23
C MET A 85 -0.74 0.64 -11.09
N ARG A 86 -0.23 0.65 -9.85
CA ARG A 86 1.14 1.07 -9.54
C ARG A 86 1.71 0.28 -8.37
N THR A 87 2.96 -0.15 -8.51
CA THR A 87 3.79 -0.61 -7.39
C THR A 87 4.39 0.61 -6.69
N LEU A 88 4.16 0.73 -5.39
CA LEU A 88 4.65 1.81 -4.54
C LEU A 88 5.82 1.36 -3.67
N VAL A 89 5.73 0.14 -3.13
CA VAL A 89 6.77 -0.50 -2.32
C VAL A 89 7.05 -1.89 -2.90
N ASP A 90 8.34 -2.22 -3.05
CA ASP A 90 8.80 -3.53 -3.55
C ASP A 90 8.45 -4.65 -2.55
N ARG A 91 8.33 -5.88 -3.06
CA ARG A 91 8.15 -7.09 -2.27
C ARG A 91 9.44 -7.88 -2.11
N SER A 92 10.47 -7.56 -2.92
CA SER A 92 11.74 -8.28 -2.90
C SER A 92 12.49 -8.05 -1.59
N PRO A 93 12.97 -9.11 -0.92
CA PRO A 93 13.86 -8.99 0.23
C PRO A 93 15.25 -8.47 -0.13
N TYR A 94 15.60 -8.53 -1.41
CA TYR A 94 16.85 -8.00 -1.96
C TYR A 94 16.52 -6.75 -2.78
N ALA A 95 17.15 -5.62 -2.52
CA ALA A 95 16.98 -4.41 -3.32
C ALA A 95 17.28 -4.74 -4.80
N GLN A 96 16.24 -4.93 -5.60
CA GLN A 96 16.40 -5.03 -7.05
C GLN A 96 16.51 -3.60 -7.54
N PHE A 97 17.74 -3.09 -7.66
CA PHE A 97 17.99 -1.91 -8.48
C PHE A 97 17.56 -2.26 -9.90
N THR A 98 16.31 -1.95 -10.26
CA THR A 98 15.83 -2.14 -11.63
C THR A 98 16.60 -1.15 -12.50
N THR A 99 17.68 -1.66 -13.10
CA THR A 99 18.48 -0.97 -14.08
C THR A 99 17.70 -1.08 -15.39
N GLY A 100 16.90 -0.05 -15.71
CA GLY A 100 16.07 -0.06 -16.91
C GLY A 100 15.33 1.24 -17.15
N THR A 101 15.97 2.14 -17.89
CA THR A 101 15.38 3.29 -18.62
C THR A 101 14.36 4.17 -17.88
N ALA A 102 14.84 5.28 -17.32
CA ALA A 102 14.22 6.62 -17.36
C ALA A 102 12.67 6.71 -17.39
N ILE A 103 12.01 6.22 -16.34
CA ILE A 103 10.84 6.90 -15.75
C ILE A 103 11.10 6.94 -14.24
N THR A 104 11.30 8.14 -13.70
CA THR A 104 11.50 8.46 -12.27
C THR A 104 10.25 8.17 -11.46
N SER A 105 9.95 6.88 -11.35
CA SER A 105 8.88 6.28 -10.57
C SER A 105 9.59 5.53 -9.45
N LYS A 106 9.96 6.22 -8.37
CA LYS A 106 10.73 5.65 -7.25
C LYS A 106 9.85 4.63 -6.53
N VAL A 107 10.11 3.34 -6.74
CA VAL A 107 9.55 2.27 -5.92
C VAL A 107 10.35 2.23 -4.63
N LEU A 108 9.67 2.22 -3.48
CA LEU A 108 10.29 2.19 -2.16
C LEU A 108 10.76 0.78 -1.81
N PRO A 109 11.78 0.63 -0.93
CA PRO A 109 12.29 -0.68 -0.53
C PRO A 109 11.27 -1.44 0.31
N GLY A 110 11.34 -2.77 0.29
CA GLY A 110 10.30 -3.65 0.87
C GLY A 110 10.15 -3.58 2.39
N ASP A 111 11.09 -2.96 3.10
CA ASP A 111 10.99 -2.62 4.52
C ASP A 111 10.26 -1.28 4.78
N THR A 112 9.49 -0.82 3.79
CA THR A 112 8.51 0.25 3.91
C THR A 112 7.11 -0.32 4.11
N TYR A 113 6.35 0.24 5.06
CA TYR A 113 5.02 -0.25 5.42
C TYR A 113 3.99 0.88 5.39
N PHE A 114 2.75 0.56 5.02
CA PHE A 114 1.63 1.51 5.14
C PHE A 114 1.43 1.93 6.59
N ALA A 115 1.23 3.23 6.82
CA ALA A 115 1.01 3.79 8.15
C ALA A 115 -0.40 4.38 8.29
N ASP A 116 -0.79 5.30 7.40
CA ASP A 116 -2.12 5.92 7.44
C ASP A 116 -2.51 6.56 6.09
N ILE A 117 -3.79 6.92 5.95
CA ILE A 117 -4.30 7.73 4.84
C ILE A 117 -4.12 9.21 5.18
N ASP A 118 -3.71 10.01 4.19
CA ASP A 118 -3.81 11.46 4.29
C ASP A 118 -5.27 11.91 4.18
N ARG A 119 -5.86 12.28 5.32
CA ARG A 119 -7.27 12.70 5.42
C ARG A 119 -7.51 14.14 4.97
N ALA A 120 -6.46 14.88 4.59
CA ALA A 120 -6.64 16.16 3.92
C ALA A 120 -7.46 15.94 2.64
N ASN A 121 -8.64 16.56 2.59
CA ASN A 121 -9.70 16.25 1.64
C ASN A 121 -9.16 16.23 0.18
N THR A 122 -9.44 15.16 -0.57
CA THR A 122 -9.03 14.89 -1.98
C THR A 122 -7.54 14.55 -2.25
N SER A 123 -6.72 14.33 -1.22
CA SER A 123 -5.34 13.90 -1.40
C SER A 123 -5.21 12.57 -2.18
N ASP A 124 -4.15 12.44 -2.97
CA ASP A 124 -3.71 11.17 -3.56
C ASP A 124 -2.62 10.50 -2.71
N ASP A 125 -2.36 11.03 -1.51
CA ASP A 125 -1.23 10.64 -0.70
C ASP A 125 -1.62 9.67 0.43
N VAL A 126 -0.63 8.89 0.84
CA VAL A 126 -0.67 8.06 2.05
C VAL A 126 0.60 8.30 2.85
N PHE A 127 0.58 7.96 4.13
CA PHE A 127 1.76 7.90 4.96
C PHE A 127 2.30 6.48 5.00
N VAL A 128 3.62 6.36 4.91
CA VAL A 128 4.34 5.09 5.04
C VAL A 128 5.51 5.26 6.01
N THR A 129 5.85 4.19 6.73
CA THR A 129 7.05 4.14 7.57
C THR A 129 8.11 3.27 6.92
N GLU A 130 9.34 3.77 6.81
CA GLU A 130 10.51 3.04 6.30
C GLU A 130 11.45 2.69 7.46
N ALA A 131 11.84 1.41 7.55
CA ALA A 131 12.69 0.92 8.62
C ALA A 131 14.15 1.37 8.46
N VAL A 132 14.69 2.08 9.45
CA VAL A 132 16.12 2.32 9.58
C VAL A 132 16.72 1.19 10.42
N ARG A 133 17.57 0.37 9.80
CA ARG A 133 18.19 -0.79 10.45
C ARG A 133 19.70 -0.62 10.61
N SER A 134 20.25 -1.28 11.62
CA SER A 134 21.69 -1.46 11.75
C SER A 134 22.22 -2.54 10.80
N ASN A 135 23.55 -2.68 10.76
CA ASN A 135 24.25 -3.74 10.02
C ASN A 135 23.90 -5.18 10.48
N VAL A 136 23.36 -5.35 11.69
CA VAL A 136 22.85 -6.63 12.22
C VAL A 136 21.32 -6.73 12.15
N PHE A 137 20.68 -5.89 11.33
CA PHE A 137 19.23 -5.84 11.08
C PHE A 137 18.34 -5.41 12.26
N ASP A 138 18.90 -4.98 13.39
CA ASP A 138 18.11 -4.35 14.46
C ASP A 138 17.41 -3.09 13.95
N LEU A 139 16.11 -2.95 14.26
CA LEU A 139 15.37 -1.69 14.06
C LEU A 139 15.98 -0.60 14.95
N LYS A 140 16.42 0.49 14.33
CA LYS A 140 16.94 1.67 15.04
C LYS A 140 15.94 2.80 15.08
N ALA A 141 15.16 2.97 14.01
CA ALA A 141 14.14 3.99 13.91
C ALA A 141 13.20 3.74 12.72
N LEU A 142 12.12 4.50 12.62
CA LEU A 142 11.21 4.55 11.48
C LEU A 142 11.23 5.95 10.87
N ASN A 143 11.62 6.08 9.60
CA ASN A 143 11.37 7.32 8.85
C ASN A 143 9.88 7.39 8.50
N LEU A 144 9.27 8.57 8.57
CA LEU A 144 7.92 8.79 8.08
C LEU A 144 7.97 9.50 6.72
N LEU A 145 7.29 8.93 5.74
CA LEU A 145 7.18 9.49 4.39
C LEU A 145 5.72 9.74 4.04
N ARG A 146 5.43 10.91 3.48
CA ARG A 146 4.22 11.15 2.69
C ARG A 146 4.48 10.70 1.26
N LEU A 147 3.66 9.80 0.74
CA LEU A 147 3.84 9.12 -0.54
C LEU A 147 2.62 9.35 -1.44
N ASN A 148 2.86 9.96 -2.60
CA ASN A 148 1.82 10.14 -3.61
C ASN A 148 1.55 8.84 -4.37
N THR A 149 0.33 8.32 -4.28
CA THR A 149 -0.02 6.99 -4.79
C THR A 149 -0.13 6.91 -6.31
N LYS A 150 -0.22 8.04 -7.02
CA LYS A 150 -0.22 8.08 -8.50
C LYS A 150 1.18 8.19 -9.08
N THR A 151 2.03 9.01 -8.47
CA THR A 151 3.37 9.36 -9.00
C THR A 151 4.51 8.61 -8.34
N GLY A 152 4.32 8.08 -7.12
CA GLY A 152 5.38 7.50 -6.30
C GLY A 152 6.35 8.52 -5.71
N ARG A 153 6.05 9.82 -5.79
CA ARG A 153 6.87 10.86 -5.17
C ARG A 153 6.72 10.79 -3.65
N THR A 154 7.83 10.95 -2.94
CA THR A 154 7.84 11.01 -1.48
C THR A 154 8.31 12.35 -0.95
N THR A 155 7.79 12.74 0.20
CA THR A 155 8.33 13.76 1.08
C THR A 155 8.59 13.12 2.43
N GLU A 156 9.80 13.24 2.95
CA GLU A 156 10.18 12.72 4.26
C GLU A 156 9.97 13.78 5.34
N PHE A 157 9.49 13.37 6.51
CA PHE A 157 9.38 14.22 7.69
C PHE A 157 10.63 14.08 8.56
N GLU A 158 11.08 15.20 9.12
CA GLU A 158 12.20 15.18 10.05
C GLU A 158 11.84 14.40 11.31
N ARG A 159 12.63 13.38 11.61
CA ARG A 159 12.42 12.52 12.77
C ARG A 159 13.07 13.08 14.03
N PRO A 160 12.34 13.13 15.17
CA PRO A 160 12.95 13.39 16.47
C PRO A 160 13.87 12.25 16.94
N GLY A 161 15.15 12.32 16.60
CA GLY A 161 16.14 11.32 17.02
C GLY A 161 15.82 9.92 16.49
N ASN A 162 15.80 8.90 17.37
CA ASN A 162 15.52 7.50 17.02
C ASN A 162 14.05 7.13 17.28
N SER A 163 13.10 7.84 16.67
CA SER A 163 11.67 7.52 16.80
C SER A 163 11.35 6.17 16.16
N VAL A 164 10.58 5.35 16.88
CA VAL A 164 10.12 4.02 16.42
C VAL A 164 8.60 3.95 16.27
N ASP A 165 7.93 5.09 16.42
CA ASP A 165 6.48 5.23 16.27
C ASP A 165 6.15 6.67 15.84
N TRP A 166 5.01 6.85 15.17
CA TRP A 166 4.51 8.12 14.65
C TRP A 166 3.00 8.22 14.86
N ILE A 167 2.53 9.40 15.28
CA ILE A 167 1.11 9.72 15.35
C ILE A 167 0.86 10.83 14.34
N ILE A 168 -0.14 10.67 13.48
CA ILE A 168 -0.50 11.66 12.47
C ILE A 168 -1.84 12.26 12.88
N ASP A 169 -1.91 13.59 12.97
CA ASP A 169 -3.13 14.29 13.29
C ASP A 169 -4.11 14.32 12.09
N GLN A 170 -5.32 14.85 12.32
CA GLN A 170 -6.36 14.91 11.29
C GLN A 170 -6.01 15.84 10.11
N THR A 171 -5.01 16.70 10.26
CA THR A 171 -4.53 17.62 9.22
C THR A 171 -3.37 17.04 8.41
N GLY A 172 -2.90 15.83 8.75
CA GLY A 172 -1.74 15.19 8.13
C GLY A 172 -0.41 15.68 8.69
N THR A 173 -0.42 16.27 9.90
CA THR A 173 0.79 16.70 10.61
C THR A 173 1.24 15.58 11.57
N PRO A 174 2.50 15.11 11.47
CA PRO A 174 3.07 14.11 12.40
C PRO A 174 3.45 14.67 13.78
#